data_AF-W2SDF5-F1
#
_entry.id   AF-W2SDF5-F1
#
_cell.length_a   1.000
_cell.length_b   1.000
_cell.length_c   1.000
_cell.angle_alpha   90.00
_cell.angle_beta   90.00
_cell.angle_gamma   90.00
#
_symmetry.space_group_name_H-M   'P 1'
#
loop_
_entity.id
_entity.type
_entity.pdbx_description
1 polymer ?
#
loop_
_entity_poly.entity_id
_entity_poly.type
_entity_poly.pdbx_seq_one_letter_code
_entity_poly.pdbx_strand_id
1 'polypeptide(L)'
;MEDSANHPVEVNTYHCICTTLVLAIPYKLDSLPARAAPAQDQSAILPLTAKTDANTESRLQNITEDRKHLVVRREDGFEKRTILRCNRCHLVIGYKLAEDSSDANVAYILPGGLVTTDDMQKGNTPPTPAWATEKA
;
A
#
# COMPACT_ATOMS: atom_id res chain seq x y z
N MET A 1 34.01 9.94 18.79
CA MET A 1 32.93 8.96 19.06
C MET A 1 31.63 9.73 18.99
N GLU A 2 30.92 9.67 17.87
CA GLU A 2 29.63 10.34 17.72
C GLU A 2 28.53 9.46 18.31
N ASP A 3 27.80 10.04 19.28
CA ASP A 3 26.62 9.49 19.91
C ASP A 3 25.56 9.14 18.85
N SER A 4 25.33 7.84 18.62
CA SER A 4 24.13 7.37 17.91
C SER A 4 22.92 7.51 18.84
N ALA A 5 22.42 8.74 18.99
CA ALA A 5 21.19 9.01 19.71
C ALA A 5 20.01 8.34 18.96
N ASN A 6 19.49 7.27 19.56
CA ASN A 6 18.28 6.55 19.15
C ASN A 6 17.06 7.49 19.25
N HIS A 7 16.84 8.32 18.21
CA HIS A 7 15.66 9.16 18.12
C HIS A 7 14.46 8.29 17.71
N PRO A 8 13.31 8.38 18.41
CA PRO A 8 12.11 7.67 18.01
C PRO A 8 11.65 8.18 16.64
N VAL A 9 11.63 7.28 15.65
CA VAL A 9 11.12 7.57 14.30
C VAL A 9 9.59 7.69 14.39
N GLU A 10 9.04 8.77 13.85
CA GLU A 10 7.59 8.96 13.76
C GLU A 10 6.99 7.91 12.80
N VAL A 11 6.09 7.07 13.29
CA VAL A 11 5.43 6.04 12.48
C VAL A 11 4.02 6.48 12.12
N ASN A 12 3.78 6.67 10.83
CA ASN A 12 2.48 6.94 10.26
C ASN A 12 1.75 5.61 10.04
N THR A 13 0.52 5.51 10.55
CA THR A 13 -0.28 4.29 10.50
C THR A 13 -1.58 4.52 9.74
N TYR A 14 -1.93 3.54 8.91
CA TYR A 14 -3.07 3.60 8.01
C TYR A 14 -3.94 2.36 8.14
N HIS A 15 -5.23 2.60 8.22
CA HIS A 15 -6.26 1.61 8.39
C HIS A 15 -7.04 1.47 7.09
N CYS A 16 -7.49 0.25 6.81
CA CYS A 16 -8.56 0.00 5.87
C CYS A 16 -9.83 0.73 6.35
N ILE A 17 -10.75 1.05 5.45
CA ILE A 17 -12.07 1.64 5.79
C ILE A 17 -12.86 0.80 6.81
N CYS A 18 -12.55 -0.50 6.94
CA CYS A 18 -13.11 -1.37 7.97
C CYS A 18 -12.36 -1.29 9.31
N THR A 19 -11.58 -0.24 9.55
CA THR A 19 -10.80 0.02 10.78
C THR A 19 -9.70 -1.00 11.08
N THR A 20 -9.33 -1.87 10.13
CA THR A 20 -8.20 -2.79 10.28
C THR A 20 -6.90 -2.08 9.94
N LEU A 21 -5.92 -2.09 10.84
CA LEU A 21 -4.57 -1.57 10.56
C LEU A 21 -3.92 -2.39 9.44
N VAL A 22 -3.55 -1.73 8.34
CA VAL A 22 -2.98 -2.41 7.16
C VAL A 22 -1.61 -1.92 6.73
N LEU A 23 -1.19 -0.74 7.17
CA LEU A 23 0.10 -0.16 6.78
C LEU A 23 0.69 0.69 7.91
N ALA A 24 1.98 0.51 8.14
CA ALA A 24 2.80 1.36 9.01
C ALA A 24 4.07 1.78 8.26
N ILE A 25 4.34 3.09 8.19
CA ILE A 25 5.44 3.67 7.39
C ILE A 25 6.06 4.88 8.10
N PRO A 26 7.36 5.18 7.89
CA PRO A 26 8.04 6.30 8.57
C PRO A 26 7.80 7.68 7.92
N TYR A 27 7.00 7.75 6.85
CA TYR A 27 6.68 8.96 6.10
C TYR A 27 5.19 9.02 5.78
N LYS A 28 4.68 10.18 5.36
CA LYS A 28 3.28 10.29 4.96
C LYS A 28 3.04 9.59 3.62
N LEU A 29 1.94 8.85 3.48
CA LEU A 29 1.57 8.16 2.25
C LEU A 29 1.51 9.13 1.06
N ASP A 30 0.98 10.34 1.24
CA ASP A 30 0.86 11.37 0.19
C ASP A 30 2.20 12.01 -0.19
N SER A 31 3.27 11.74 0.57
CA SER A 31 4.64 12.16 0.20
C SER A 31 5.34 11.18 -0.75
N LEU A 32 4.74 10.00 -0.97
CA LEU A 32 5.28 9.02 -1.91
C LEU A 32 5.05 9.44 -3.37
N PRO A 33 5.94 9.07 -4.28
CA PRO A 33 5.68 9.24 -5.70
C PRO A 33 4.46 8.41 -6.11
N ALA A 34 3.58 9.02 -6.89
CA ALA A 34 2.43 8.35 -7.47
C ALA A 34 2.79 7.75 -8.83
N ARG A 35 2.19 6.61 -9.13
CA ARG A 35 2.38 5.94 -10.41
C ARG A 35 1.72 6.74 -11.54
N ALA A 36 2.51 7.07 -12.55
CA ALA A 36 2.09 7.80 -13.74
C ALA A 36 1.83 6.85 -14.94
N ALA A 37 1.50 7.43 -16.10
CA ALA A 37 1.33 6.71 -17.36
C ALA A 37 2.49 5.72 -17.61
N PRO A 38 2.21 4.49 -18.08
CA PRO A 38 0.95 4.02 -18.69
C PRO A 38 -0.12 3.55 -17.70
N ALA A 39 0.17 3.51 -16.40
CA ALA A 39 -0.85 3.22 -15.39
C ALA A 39 -1.67 4.48 -15.08
N GLN A 40 -2.99 4.33 -15.02
CA GLN A 40 -3.93 5.43 -14.75
C GLN A 40 -4.59 5.32 -13.37
N ASP A 41 -4.03 4.51 -12.47
CA ASP A 41 -4.60 4.23 -11.15
C ASP A 41 -4.06 5.12 -10.02
N GLN A 42 -3.10 6.01 -10.31
CA GLN A 42 -2.51 6.96 -9.35
C GLN A 42 -2.02 6.28 -8.06
N SER A 43 -1.63 5.00 -8.14
CA SER A 43 -1.21 4.25 -6.95
C SER A 43 0.07 4.84 -6.36
N ALA A 44 0.11 5.05 -5.05
CA ALA A 44 1.33 5.44 -4.35
C ALA A 44 2.35 4.29 -4.43
N ILE A 45 3.59 4.63 -4.82
CA ILE A 45 4.69 3.66 -4.94
C ILE A 45 5.32 3.53 -3.55
N LEU A 46 5.04 2.41 -2.89
CA LEU A 46 5.53 2.08 -1.56
C LEU A 46 6.71 1.11 -1.63
N PRO A 47 7.95 1.56 -1.35
CA PRO A 47 9.07 0.66 -1.13
C PRO A 47 8.80 -0.20 0.09
N LEU A 48 8.87 -1.52 -0.08
CA LEU A 48 8.90 -2.50 0.99
C LEU A 48 10.34 -2.97 1.12
N THR A 49 10.97 -2.71 2.25
CA THR A 49 12.35 -3.12 2.49
C THR A 49 12.40 -4.62 2.78
N ALA A 50 13.28 -5.34 2.07
CA ALA A 50 13.49 -6.76 2.23
C ALA A 50 14.62 -6.99 3.25
N LYS A 51 14.32 -6.83 4.54
CA LYS A 51 15.17 -7.28 5.66
C LYS A 51 16.57 -6.64 5.72
N THR A 52 16.74 -5.50 6.38
CA THR A 52 18.00 -5.30 7.16
C THR A 52 17.92 -4.33 8.33
N ASP A 53 17.04 -3.31 8.38
CA ASP A 53 17.12 -2.32 9.48
C ASP A 53 15.75 -2.01 10.10
N ALA A 54 15.42 -2.68 11.21
CA ALA A 54 14.09 -2.68 11.86
C ALA A 54 13.47 -1.31 12.22
N ASN A 55 14.21 -0.21 12.11
CA ASN A 55 13.81 1.12 12.58
C ASN A 55 13.31 2.09 11.47
N THR A 56 13.36 1.72 10.18
CA THR A 56 12.98 2.63 9.06
C THR A 56 12.08 1.95 8.02
N GLU A 57 11.32 0.93 8.41
CA GLU A 57 10.75 -0.04 7.47
C GLU A 57 9.26 0.19 7.23
N SER A 58 8.86 0.21 5.96
CA SER A 58 7.47 0.16 5.53
C SER A 58 6.90 -1.25 5.67
N ARG A 59 5.84 -1.41 6.45
CA ARG A 59 5.26 -2.73 6.76
C ARG A 59 3.78 -2.78 6.45
N LEU A 60 3.42 -3.71 5.57
CA LEU A 60 2.04 -4.16 5.38
C LEU A 60 1.66 -5.12 6.51
N GLN A 61 0.47 -4.94 7.06
CA GLN A 61 -0.09 -5.75 8.13
C GLN A 61 -1.48 -6.21 7.71
N ASN A 62 -1.94 -7.38 8.16
CA ASN A 62 -3.34 -7.80 7.90
C ASN A 62 -3.74 -7.75 6.42
N ILE A 63 -2.78 -7.98 5.51
CA ILE A 63 -2.99 -8.04 4.06
C ILE A 63 -2.86 -9.49 3.61
N THR A 64 -3.69 -9.89 2.66
CA THR A 64 -3.59 -11.16 1.94
C THR A 64 -3.32 -10.89 0.47
N GLU A 65 -2.43 -11.68 -0.12
CA GLU A 65 -2.14 -11.66 -1.55
C GLU A 65 -3.06 -12.64 -2.30
N ASP A 66 -3.70 -12.19 -3.38
CA ASP A 66 -4.48 -13.07 -4.24
C ASP A 66 -3.56 -14.09 -4.91
N ARG A 67 -3.92 -15.38 -4.83
CA ARG A 67 -3.14 -16.46 -5.45
C ARG A 67 -3.13 -16.38 -6.99
N LYS A 68 -4.16 -15.79 -7.57
CA LYS A 68 -4.30 -15.61 -9.02
C LYS A 68 -3.93 -14.17 -9.37
N HIS A 69 -2.97 -14.02 -10.26
CA HIS A 69 -2.61 -12.71 -10.81
C HIS A 69 -3.77 -12.13 -11.64
N LEU A 70 -4.05 -10.84 -11.45
CA LEU A 70 -4.91 -10.07 -12.34
C LEU A 70 -4.07 -9.61 -13.53
N VAL A 71 -4.53 -9.90 -14.75
CA VAL A 71 -3.88 -9.41 -15.98
C VAL A 71 -4.63 -8.18 -16.47
N VAL A 72 -3.97 -7.03 -16.44
CA VAL A 72 -4.49 -5.77 -16.96
C VAL A 72 -3.96 -5.58 -18.37
N ARG A 73 -4.87 -5.44 -19.35
CA ARG A 73 -4.50 -5.10 -20.72
C ARG A 73 -4.25 -3.59 -20.83
N ARG A 74 -3.15 -3.22 -21.45
CA ARG A 74 -2.77 -1.84 -21.76
C ARG A 74 -2.51 -1.66 -23.25
N GLU A 75 -2.32 -0.42 -23.65
CA GLU A 75 -1.92 -0.05 -25.01
C GLU A 75 -0.51 -0.60 -25.33
N ASP A 76 0.38 -0.67 -24.35
CA ASP A 76 1.77 -1.12 -24.46
C ASP A 76 1.99 -2.61 -24.15
N GLY A 77 0.93 -3.35 -23.78
CA GLY A 77 1.02 -4.78 -23.52
C GLY A 77 0.11 -5.26 -22.39
N PHE A 78 0.64 -6.14 -21.54
CA PHE A 78 -0.08 -6.72 -20.41
C PHE A 78 0.70 -6.48 -19.13
N GLU A 79 0.00 -6.14 -18.06
CA GLU A 79 0.56 -6.09 -16.71
C GLU A 79 -0.08 -7.15 -15.84
N LYS A 80 0.76 -7.99 -15.23
CA LYS A 80 0.33 -8.97 -14.23
C LYS A 80 0.46 -8.37 -12.84
N ARG A 81 -0.64 -8.38 -12.08
CA ARG A 81 -0.74 -7.83 -10.73
C ARG A 81 -1.08 -8.91 -9.72
N THR A 82 -0.29 -9.01 -8.66
CA THR A 82 -0.69 -9.72 -7.43
C THR A 82 -1.51 -8.77 -6.58
N ILE A 83 -2.80 -9.03 -6.41
CA ILE A 83 -3.71 -8.13 -5.69
C ILE A 83 -3.51 -8.26 -4.18
N LEU A 84 -3.45 -7.11 -3.49
CA LEU A 84 -3.34 -7.02 -2.04
C LEU A 84 -4.70 -6.67 -1.44
N ARG A 85 -5.23 -7.51 -0.55
CA ARG A 85 -6.54 -7.33 0.09
C ARG A 85 -6.43 -7.22 1.59
N CYS A 86 -7.27 -6.40 2.20
CA CYS A 86 -7.47 -6.43 3.66
C CYS A 86 -7.97 -7.83 4.09
N ASN A 87 -7.34 -8.44 5.10
CA ASN A 87 -7.70 -9.77 5.58
C ASN A 87 -9.08 -9.85 6.23
N ARG A 88 -9.64 -8.71 6.67
CA ARG A 88 -10.93 -8.64 7.37
C ARG A 88 -12.11 -8.49 6.42
N CYS A 89 -12.06 -7.49 5.54
CA CYS A 89 -13.19 -7.17 4.65
C CYS A 89 -12.92 -7.48 3.17
N HIS A 90 -11.74 -7.97 2.83
CA HIS A 90 -11.31 -8.29 1.45
C HIS A 90 -11.29 -7.12 0.48
N LEU A 91 -11.42 -5.88 0.98
CA LEU A 91 -11.19 -4.67 0.21
C LEU A 91 -9.80 -4.72 -0.44
N VAL A 92 -9.72 -4.45 -1.74
CA VAL A 92 -8.44 -4.30 -2.42
C VAL A 92 -7.78 -3.02 -1.93
N ILE A 93 -6.56 -3.14 -1.41
CA ILE A 93 -5.75 -2.04 -0.87
C ILE A 93 -4.68 -1.59 -1.87
N GLY A 94 -4.24 -2.51 -2.73
CA GLY A 94 -3.14 -2.27 -3.65
C GLY A 94 -2.81 -3.51 -4.47
N TYR A 95 -1.63 -3.50 -5.07
CA TYR A 95 -1.09 -4.63 -5.81
C TYR A 95 0.44 -4.64 -5.82
N LYS A 96 1.03 -5.77 -6.19
CA LYS A 96 2.44 -5.89 -6.60
C LYS A 96 2.51 -6.29 -8.07
N LEU A 97 3.58 -5.95 -8.77
CA LEU A 97 3.81 -6.44 -10.12
C LEU A 97 4.39 -7.85 -10.07
N ALA A 98 3.82 -8.76 -10.87
CA ALA A 98 4.16 -10.18 -10.82
C ALA A 98 5.39 -10.55 -11.66
N GLU A 99 5.73 -9.74 -12.66
CA GLU A 99 6.90 -9.91 -13.53
C GLU A 99 7.67 -8.58 -13.57
N ASP A 100 9.00 -8.68 -13.57
CA ASP A 100 10.00 -7.60 -13.66
C ASP A 100 10.40 -6.87 -12.37
N SER A 101 11.05 -7.61 -11.45
CA SER A 101 12.40 -7.30 -10.92
C SER A 101 12.62 -8.09 -9.64
N SER A 102 13.67 -8.90 -9.62
CA SER A 102 14.15 -9.61 -8.44
C SER A 102 14.51 -8.70 -7.25
N ASP A 103 14.50 -7.38 -7.43
CA ASP A 103 15.13 -6.43 -6.53
C ASP A 103 14.22 -5.28 -6.02
N ALA A 104 13.01 -5.10 -6.57
CA ALA A 104 12.08 -4.07 -6.08
C ALA A 104 10.88 -4.71 -5.36
N ASN A 105 11.06 -5.01 -4.07
CA ASN A 105 9.94 -5.32 -3.18
C ASN A 105 9.11 -4.03 -3.02
N VAL A 106 8.19 -3.77 -3.94
CA VAL A 106 7.39 -2.54 -3.99
C VAL A 106 5.91 -2.92 -4.02
N ALA A 107 5.12 -2.24 -3.21
CA ALA A 107 3.67 -2.28 -3.28
C ALA A 107 3.13 -0.99 -3.91
N TYR A 108 2.10 -1.13 -4.70
CA TYR A 108 1.36 -0.03 -5.31
C TYR A 108 0.05 0.13 -4.55
N ILE A 109 -0.04 1.15 -3.71
CA ILE A 109 -1.19 1.38 -2.82
C ILE A 109 -2.23 2.22 -3.56
N LEU A 110 -3.45 1.70 -3.68
CA LEU A 110 -4.52 2.40 -4.40
C LEU A 110 -5.08 3.54 -3.55
N PRO A 111 -5.39 4.69 -4.17
CA PRO A 111 -5.94 5.84 -3.46
C PRO A 111 -7.36 5.57 -2.94
N GLY A 112 -7.69 6.16 -1.79
CA GLY A 112 -9.04 6.16 -1.21
C GLY A 112 -9.42 4.89 -0.42
N GLY A 113 -8.61 3.84 -0.44
CA GLY A 113 -8.86 2.61 0.34
C GLY A 113 -8.35 2.67 1.78
N LEU A 114 -7.60 3.71 2.15
CA LEU A 114 -6.91 3.87 3.43
C LEU A 114 -7.30 5.17 4.14
N VAL A 115 -7.25 5.13 5.46
CA VAL A 115 -7.50 6.26 6.37
C VAL A 115 -6.41 6.31 7.44
N THR A 116 -5.98 7.50 7.85
CA THR A 116 -4.96 7.64 8.91
C THR A 116 -5.53 7.20 10.26
N THR A 117 -4.67 6.85 11.22
CA THR A 117 -5.11 6.55 12.60
C THR A 117 -5.85 7.71 13.25
N ASP A 118 -5.39 8.93 13.04
CA ASP A 118 -6.01 10.15 13.58
C ASP A 118 -7.42 10.37 12.99
N ASP A 119 -7.56 10.26 11.67
CA ASP A 119 -8.86 10.36 11.00
C ASP A 119 -9.81 9.24 11.42
N MET A 120 -9.31 8.00 11.53
CA MET A 120 -10.10 6.87 12.02
C MET A 120 -10.61 7.11 13.44
N GLN A 121 -9.76 7.60 14.36
CA GLN A 121 -10.15 7.91 15.73
C GLN A 121 -11.21 9.03 15.81
N LYS A 122 -11.14 10.00 14.90
CA LYS A 122 -12.13 11.07 14.77
C LYS A 122 -13.42 10.64 14.08
N GLY A 123 -13.49 9.41 13.55
CA GLY A 123 -14.63 8.92 12.78
C GLY A 123 -14.70 9.45 11.35
N ASN A 124 -13.62 10.05 10.85
CA ASN A 124 -13.50 10.57 9.49
C ASN A 124 -13.15 9.43 8.52
N THR A 125 -14.10 8.53 8.26
CA THR A 125 -13.90 7.45 7.28
C THR A 125 -14.23 7.95 5.87
N PRO A 126 -13.31 7.84 4.89
CA PRO A 126 -13.62 8.17 3.50
C PRO A 126 -14.68 7.20 2.96
N PRO A 127 -15.52 7.63 2.00
CA PRO A 127 -16.44 6.72 1.32
C PRO A 127 -15.65 5.63 0.61
N THR A 128 -16.20 4.42 0.56
CA THR A 128 -15.63 3.32 -0.22
C THR A 128 -15.43 3.79 -1.67
N PRO A 129 -14.23 3.66 -2.24
CA PRO A 129 -14.01 4.06 -3.62
C PRO A 129 -14.92 3.30 -4.59
N ALA A 130 -15.39 3.95 -5.66
CA ALA A 130 -16.29 3.31 -6.63
C ALA A 130 -15.70 2.01 -7.22
N TRP A 131 -14.40 2.02 -7.53
CA TRP A 131 -13.67 0.86 -8.03
C TRP A 131 -13.62 -0.32 -7.05
N ALA A 132 -13.82 -0.08 -5.75
CA ALA A 132 -13.83 -1.12 -4.72
C ALA A 132 -15.20 -1.83 -4.58
N THR A 133 -16.27 -1.23 -5.13
CA THR A 133 -17.61 -1.81 -5.12
C THR A 133 -17.90 -2.69 -6.32
N GLU A 134 -17.12 -2.53 -7.40
CA GLU A 134 -17.20 -3.41 -8.56
C GLU A 134 -16.58 -4.76 -8.20
N LYS A 135 -17.44 -5.80 -8.17
CA LYS A 135 -16.98 -7.18 -8.07
C LYS A 135 -16.07 -7.47 -9.28
N ALA A 136 -14.76 -7.55 -9.03
CA ALA A 136 -13.81 -8.15 -9.95
C ALA A 136 -14.13 -9.63 -10.18
#